data_AF-A0A662VHU5-F1
#
_entry.id   AF-A0A662VHU5-F1
#
_cell.length_a   1.000
_cell.length_b   1.000
_cell.length_c   1.000
_cell.angle_alpha   90.00
_cell.angle_beta   90.00
_cell.angle_gamma   90.00
#
_symmetry.space_group_name_H-M   'P 1'
#
loop_
_entity.id
_entity.type
_entity.pdbx_description
1 polymer ?
#
loop_
_entity_poly.entity_id
_entity_poly.type
_entity_poly.pdbx_seq_one_letter_code
_entity_poly.pdbx_strand_id
1 'polypeptide(L)'
;MKVRKLSKCTIKNFMHVVDKIFCAGVCVLTALYLSISTSLAATNGNSDYNPIADFLALLFLLFCVCLLIGLIKPSLVIRWGEKKTRGKVLLIYGSAVFLTLVLFGILIPPESETQVNVNDQASLSPTPTEMQTHIPSITAKKLISDYSSNEIAADKKYKDKIIRVTGEIDHVSKDILKQPYISLSYGCMAYFDEEYENQLIGLSKGDIVTVQCRCDGKIIFVILKDCILVSSTST
;
A
#
# COMPACT_ATOMS: atom_id res chain seq x y z
N MET A 1 23.63 -31.10 -46.07
CA MET A 1 22.84 -29.85 -45.93
C MET A 1 23.76 -28.74 -45.40
N LYS A 2 24.05 -27.70 -46.20
CA LYS A 2 25.17 -26.76 -45.93
C LYS A 2 24.68 -25.52 -45.18
N VAL A 3 24.73 -25.54 -43.84
CA VAL A 3 24.39 -24.38 -43.00
C VAL A 3 25.38 -23.25 -43.29
N ARG A 4 24.89 -22.16 -43.89
CA ARG A 4 25.73 -21.02 -44.25
C ARG A 4 26.27 -20.37 -42.98
N LYS A 5 27.60 -20.27 -42.85
CA LYS A 5 28.24 -19.41 -41.85
C LYS A 5 27.87 -17.95 -42.18
N LEU A 6 26.80 -17.44 -41.58
CA LEU A 6 26.51 -16.01 -41.56
C LEU A 6 27.74 -15.29 -40.98
N SER A 7 28.23 -14.28 -41.70
CA SER A 7 29.40 -13.52 -41.30
C SER A 7 29.19 -12.94 -39.90
N LYS A 8 30.19 -13.10 -39.02
CA LYS A 8 30.19 -12.49 -37.67
C LYS A 8 29.94 -10.98 -37.74
N CYS A 9 30.29 -10.33 -38.86
CA CYS A 9 30.05 -8.90 -39.10
C CYS A 9 28.55 -8.57 -39.29
N THR A 10 27.81 -9.36 -40.07
CA THR A 10 26.36 -9.18 -40.29
C THR A 10 25.57 -9.32 -38.99
N ILE A 11 25.95 -10.29 -38.16
CA ILE A 11 25.37 -10.49 -36.83
C ILE A 11 25.68 -9.30 -35.91
N LYS A 12 26.92 -8.79 -35.92
CA LYS A 12 27.32 -7.62 -35.11
C LYS A 12 26.55 -6.35 -35.48
N ASN A 13 26.36 -6.07 -36.78
CA ASN A 13 25.55 -4.93 -37.23
C ASN A 13 24.06 -5.09 -36.87
N PHE A 14 23.48 -6.28 -37.04
CA PHE A 14 22.09 -6.55 -36.65
C PHE A 14 21.89 -6.39 -35.14
N MET A 15 22.84 -6.86 -34.32
CA MET A 15 22.80 -6.68 -32.86
C MET A 15 22.88 -5.20 -32.45
N HIS A 16 23.76 -4.42 -33.08
CA HIS A 16 23.90 -2.98 -32.79
C HIS A 16 22.65 -2.16 -33.15
N VAL A 17 21.88 -2.61 -34.15
CA VAL A 17 20.56 -2.04 -34.48
C VAL A 17 19.53 -2.40 -33.42
N VAL A 18 19.53 -3.64 -32.93
CA VAL A 18 18.58 -4.09 -31.89
C VAL A 18 18.86 -3.43 -30.53
N ASP A 19 20.12 -3.26 -30.13
CA ASP A 19 20.47 -2.58 -28.87
C ASP A 19 20.05 -1.09 -28.92
N LYS A 20 20.17 -0.45 -30.10
CA LYS A 20 19.60 0.89 -30.35
C LYS A 20 18.07 0.90 -30.29
N ILE A 21 17.39 -0.11 -30.85
CA ILE A 21 15.92 -0.23 -30.77
C ILE A 21 15.45 -0.45 -29.33
N PHE A 22 16.17 -1.23 -28.52
CA PHE A 22 15.82 -1.45 -27.12
C PHE A 22 16.04 -0.19 -26.27
N CYS A 23 17.18 0.50 -26.43
CA CYS A 23 17.41 1.78 -25.77
C CYS A 23 16.41 2.85 -26.21
N ALA A 24 16.10 2.95 -27.51
CA ALA A 24 15.08 3.86 -28.02
C ALA A 24 13.69 3.52 -27.49
N GLY A 25 13.32 2.23 -27.44
CA GLY A 25 12.05 1.77 -26.88
C GLY A 25 11.90 2.12 -25.40
N VAL A 26 12.94 1.89 -24.59
CA VAL A 26 12.96 2.31 -23.19
C VAL A 26 12.86 3.84 -23.07
N CYS A 27 13.65 4.61 -23.84
CA CYS A 27 13.59 6.08 -23.82
C CYS A 27 12.21 6.63 -24.23
N VAL A 28 11.57 6.04 -25.24
CA VAL A 28 10.22 6.42 -25.68
C VAL A 28 9.18 6.06 -24.64
N LEU A 29 9.27 4.90 -24.00
CA LEU A 29 8.38 4.52 -22.88
C LEU A 29 8.56 5.45 -21.67
N THR A 30 9.79 5.81 -21.31
CA THR A 30 10.04 6.77 -20.21
C THR A 30 9.57 8.18 -20.56
N ALA A 31 9.72 8.63 -21.82
CA ALA A 31 9.27 9.94 -22.26
C ALA A 31 7.73 10.03 -22.37
N LEU A 32 7.07 8.95 -22.84
CA LEU A 32 5.62 8.83 -22.82
C LEU A 32 5.09 8.79 -21.39
N TYR A 33 5.71 8.01 -20.50
CA TYR A 33 5.34 7.98 -19.08
C TYR A 33 5.46 9.35 -18.42
N LEU A 34 6.58 10.06 -18.64
CA LEU A 34 6.77 11.42 -18.12
C LEU A 34 5.68 12.36 -18.66
N SER A 35 5.38 12.32 -19.96
CA SER A 35 4.32 13.14 -20.58
C SER A 35 2.94 12.82 -20.00
N ILE A 36 2.61 11.54 -19.81
CA ILE A 36 1.34 11.08 -19.23
C ILE A 36 1.24 11.52 -17.77
N SER A 37 2.31 11.38 -16.97
CA SER A 37 2.31 11.80 -15.56
C SER A 37 2.08 13.31 -15.39
N THR A 38 2.71 14.15 -16.23
CA THR A 38 2.46 15.61 -16.22
C THR A 38 1.03 15.98 -16.61
N SER A 39 0.39 15.19 -17.47
CA SER A 39 -1.00 15.41 -17.89
C SER A 39 -2.00 14.95 -16.82
N LEU A 40 -1.71 13.85 -16.13
CA LEU A 40 -2.60 13.26 -15.11
C LEU A 40 -2.57 14.03 -13.78
N ALA A 41 -1.43 14.64 -13.45
CA ALA A 41 -1.29 15.56 -12.31
C ALA A 41 -2.08 16.87 -12.51
N ALA A 42 -2.37 17.27 -13.76
CA ALA A 42 -3.15 18.47 -14.05
C ALA A 42 -4.68 18.28 -13.93
N THR A 43 -5.17 17.03 -13.90
CA THR A 43 -6.62 16.73 -13.88
C THR A 43 -7.14 16.31 -12.52
N ASN A 44 -6.28 15.82 -11.62
CA ASN A 44 -6.66 15.36 -10.29
C ASN A 44 -6.05 16.31 -9.24
N GLY A 45 -6.87 17.07 -8.53
CA GLY A 45 -6.45 17.95 -7.44
C GLY A 45 -6.00 17.21 -6.16
N ASN A 46 -5.51 15.96 -6.27
CA ASN A 46 -4.99 15.19 -5.14
C ASN A 46 -3.49 15.48 -4.96
N SER A 47 -3.13 15.91 -3.76
CA SER A 47 -1.76 16.23 -3.33
C SER A 47 -0.81 15.04 -3.25
N ASP A 48 -1.34 13.81 -3.29
CA ASP A 48 -0.63 12.61 -2.80
C ASP A 48 0.07 11.84 -3.94
N TYR A 49 -0.02 12.33 -5.18
CA TYR A 49 0.62 11.70 -6.34
C TYR A 49 2.11 12.06 -6.42
N ASN A 50 2.99 11.09 -6.12
CA ASN A 50 4.43 11.24 -6.32
C ASN A 50 4.86 10.54 -7.63
N PRO A 51 5.01 11.28 -8.76
CA PRO A 51 5.34 10.68 -10.06
C PRO A 51 6.70 9.96 -10.07
N ILE A 52 7.60 10.31 -9.17
CA ILE A 52 8.94 9.72 -9.09
C ILE A 52 8.86 8.37 -8.34
N ALA A 53 8.07 8.29 -7.27
CA ALA A 53 7.83 7.03 -6.55
C ALA A 53 7.12 5.99 -7.44
N ASP A 54 6.08 6.40 -8.17
CA ASP A 54 5.36 5.53 -9.11
C ASP A 54 6.24 5.07 -10.27
N PHE A 55 7.09 5.96 -10.81
CA PHE A 55 8.08 5.60 -11.82
C PHE A 55 9.05 4.54 -11.31
N LEU A 56 9.57 4.71 -10.08
CA LEU A 56 10.46 3.74 -9.44
C LEU A 56 9.76 2.41 -9.16
N ALA A 57 8.49 2.42 -8.75
CA ALA A 57 7.69 1.21 -8.54
C ALA A 57 7.50 0.42 -9.84
N LEU A 58 7.19 1.09 -10.95
CA LEU A 58 7.08 0.47 -12.28
C LEU A 58 8.42 -0.07 -12.79
N LEU A 59 9.52 0.66 -12.56
CA LEU A 59 10.87 0.22 -12.91
C LEU A 59 11.29 -1.02 -12.09
N PHE A 60 10.98 -1.05 -10.79
CA PHE A 60 11.18 -2.19 -9.91
C PHE A 60 10.39 -3.42 -10.40
N LEU A 61 9.11 -3.25 -10.76
CA LEU A 61 8.26 -4.32 -11.29
C LEU A 61 8.84 -4.87 -12.61
N LEU A 62 9.29 -4.01 -13.52
CA LEU A 62 9.95 -4.41 -14.76
C LEU A 62 11.20 -5.25 -14.50
N PHE A 63 12.08 -4.84 -13.57
CA PHE A 63 13.26 -5.61 -13.22
C PHE A 63 12.93 -6.96 -12.56
N CYS A 64 11.89 -7.01 -11.71
CA CYS A 64 11.38 -8.26 -11.14
C CYS A 64 10.88 -9.23 -12.23
N VAL A 65 10.11 -8.74 -13.22
CA VAL A 65 9.66 -9.56 -14.35
C VAL A 65 10.83 -10.05 -15.20
N CYS A 66 11.82 -9.20 -15.49
CA CYS A 66 13.05 -9.60 -16.18
C CYS A 66 13.83 -10.66 -15.39
N LEU A 67 13.92 -10.54 -14.06
CA LEU A 67 14.58 -11.52 -13.20
C LEU A 67 13.88 -12.88 -13.28
N LEU A 68 12.56 -12.92 -13.15
CA LEU A 68 11.76 -14.16 -13.22
C LEU A 68 11.88 -14.85 -14.59
N ILE A 69 11.71 -14.12 -15.69
CA ILE A 69 11.86 -14.67 -17.05
C ILE A 69 13.30 -15.18 -17.27
N GLY A 70 14.30 -14.44 -16.77
CA GLY A 70 15.71 -14.79 -16.88
C GLY A 70 16.12 -16.02 -16.06
N LEU A 71 15.48 -16.28 -14.92
CA LEU A 71 15.68 -17.52 -14.17
C LEU A 71 15.14 -18.74 -14.93
N ILE A 72 13.97 -18.61 -15.56
CA ILE A 72 13.36 -19.68 -16.36
C ILE A 72 14.20 -19.96 -17.61
N LYS A 73 14.48 -18.92 -18.42
CA LYS A 73 15.28 -18.97 -19.66
C LYS A 73 16.23 -17.77 -19.73
N PRO A 74 17.51 -17.91 -19.31
CA PRO A 74 18.45 -16.79 -19.27
C PRO A 74 18.74 -16.18 -20.65
N SER A 75 18.53 -16.94 -21.73
CA SER A 75 18.71 -16.49 -23.11
C SER A 75 17.66 -15.49 -23.62
N LEU A 76 16.48 -15.40 -23.00
CA LEU A 76 15.43 -14.45 -23.36
C LEU A 76 15.74 -13.04 -22.84
N VAL A 77 16.31 -12.94 -21.65
CA VAL A 77 16.54 -11.67 -20.95
C VAL A 77 17.98 -11.20 -21.11
N ILE A 78 18.97 -12.07 -20.86
CA ILE A 78 20.36 -11.79 -21.22
C ILE A 78 20.53 -12.04 -22.72
N ARG A 79 20.27 -11.01 -23.51
CA ARG A 79 20.43 -11.04 -24.97
C ARG A 79 21.90 -11.09 -25.39
N TRP A 80 22.81 -10.53 -24.58
CA TRP A 80 24.23 -10.31 -24.88
C TRP A 80 25.18 -11.03 -23.92
N GLY A 81 26.41 -11.34 -24.34
CA GLY A 81 27.49 -11.90 -23.50
C GLY A 81 27.83 -13.38 -23.76
N GLU A 82 29.10 -13.75 -23.58
CA GLU A 82 29.67 -15.05 -23.98
C GLU A 82 29.06 -16.28 -23.28
N LYS A 83 28.60 -16.13 -22.03
CA LYS A 83 28.06 -17.23 -21.21
C LYS A 83 26.79 -16.75 -20.52
N LYS A 84 25.65 -17.33 -20.90
CA LYS A 84 24.30 -16.99 -20.42
C LYS A 84 23.87 -17.97 -19.33
N THR A 85 24.23 -17.69 -18.08
CA THR A 85 23.95 -18.57 -16.93
C THR A 85 22.94 -17.91 -15.98
N ARG A 86 22.14 -18.73 -15.28
CA ARG A 86 21.15 -18.26 -14.29
C ARG A 86 21.78 -17.38 -13.20
N GLY A 87 22.98 -17.72 -12.73
CA GLY A 87 23.71 -16.92 -11.74
C GLY A 87 24.06 -15.51 -12.23
N LYS A 88 24.35 -15.30 -13.51
CA LYS A 88 24.59 -13.96 -14.07
C LYS A 88 23.31 -13.13 -14.19
N VAL A 89 22.18 -13.76 -14.47
CA VAL A 89 20.86 -13.08 -14.39
C VAL A 89 20.64 -12.58 -12.98
N LEU A 90 20.83 -13.43 -11.98
CA LEU A 90 20.62 -13.08 -10.58
C LEU A 90 21.59 -11.99 -10.10
N LEU A 91 22.86 -12.01 -10.50
CA LEU A 91 23.80 -10.93 -10.19
C LEU A 91 23.42 -9.59 -10.84
N ILE A 92 23.05 -9.58 -12.12
CA ILE A 92 22.76 -8.33 -12.86
C ILE A 92 21.40 -7.75 -12.44
N TYR A 93 20.33 -8.55 -12.51
CA TYR A 93 18.98 -8.08 -12.20
C TYR A 93 18.72 -8.00 -10.69
N GLY A 94 19.33 -8.87 -9.88
CA GLY A 94 19.22 -8.81 -8.42
C GLY A 94 19.92 -7.58 -7.84
N SER A 95 21.08 -7.19 -8.35
CA SER A 95 21.74 -5.94 -7.93
C SER A 95 20.95 -4.70 -8.37
N ALA A 96 20.34 -4.70 -9.57
CA ALA A 96 19.46 -3.63 -10.03
C ALA A 96 18.19 -3.49 -9.15
N VAL A 97 17.54 -4.61 -8.82
CA VAL A 97 16.39 -4.65 -7.90
C VAL A 97 16.77 -4.11 -6.52
N PHE A 98 17.90 -4.55 -5.96
CA PHE A 98 18.40 -4.07 -4.66
C PHE A 98 18.71 -2.56 -4.67
N LEU A 99 19.39 -2.07 -5.69
CA LEU A 99 19.70 -0.64 -5.85
C LEU A 99 18.43 0.22 -5.94
N THR A 100 17.41 -0.27 -6.64
CA THR A 100 16.12 0.43 -6.81
C THR A 100 15.34 0.46 -5.50
N LEU A 101 15.39 -0.61 -4.70
CA LEU A 101 14.77 -0.69 -3.37
C LEU A 101 15.43 0.28 -2.38
N VAL A 102 16.77 0.35 -2.35
CA VAL A 102 17.50 1.31 -1.51
C VAL A 102 17.16 2.76 -1.90
N LEU A 103 17.04 3.06 -3.20
CA LEU A 103 16.64 4.39 -3.69
C LEU A 103 15.20 4.74 -3.28
N PHE A 104 14.27 3.78 -3.34
CA PHE A 104 12.87 3.95 -2.92
C PHE A 104 12.76 4.29 -1.43
N GLY A 105 13.53 3.61 -0.57
CA GLY A 105 13.57 3.86 0.87
C GLY A 105 14.21 5.20 1.29
N ILE A 106 14.90 5.90 0.39
CA ILE A 106 15.44 7.25 0.61
C ILE A 106 14.50 8.34 0.06
N LEU A 107 13.79 8.05 -1.03
CA LEU A 107 12.95 9.03 -1.72
C LEU A 107 11.59 9.25 -1.05
N ILE A 108 11.08 8.26 -0.32
CA ILE A 108 9.83 8.41 0.44
C ILE A 108 10.15 9.21 1.71
N PRO A 109 9.72 10.49 1.82
CA PRO A 109 9.73 11.15 3.12
C PRO A 109 8.80 10.38 4.07
N PRO A 110 9.12 10.28 5.37
CA PRO A 110 8.16 9.76 6.33
C PRO A 110 6.87 10.58 6.23
N GLU A 111 5.74 9.89 6.13
CA GLU A 111 4.41 10.46 5.94
C GLU A 111 4.16 11.53 7.01
N SER A 112 4.31 12.78 6.60
CA SER A 112 4.18 13.94 7.48
C SER A 112 2.73 14.38 7.42
N GLU A 113 1.99 14.08 8.49
CA GLU A 113 0.55 14.29 8.63
C GLU A 113 0.14 15.69 8.11
N THR A 114 -0.46 15.72 6.92
CA THR A 114 -0.87 16.98 6.30
C THR A 114 -2.21 17.44 6.88
N GLN A 115 -2.15 18.48 7.70
CA GLN A 115 -3.32 19.15 8.27
C GLN A 115 -4.18 19.73 7.15
N VAL A 116 -5.33 19.11 6.87
CA VAL A 116 -6.31 19.61 5.90
C VAL A 116 -7.03 20.82 6.50
N ASN A 117 -6.65 22.02 6.07
CA ASN A 117 -7.31 23.26 6.44
C ASN A 117 -8.54 23.48 5.54
N VAL A 118 -9.73 23.12 6.04
CA VAL A 118 -10.99 23.18 5.26
C VAL A 118 -11.63 24.56 5.38
N ASN A 119 -11.55 25.35 4.32
CA ASN A 119 -12.40 26.51 4.09
C ASN A 119 -12.88 26.50 2.64
N ASP A 120 -14.14 26.11 2.42
CA ASP A 120 -15.17 27.02 1.92
C ASP A 120 -16.54 26.33 1.79
N GLN A 121 -17.61 27.07 2.09
CA GLN A 121 -18.99 26.58 2.25
C GLN A 121 -19.95 27.10 1.18
N ALA A 122 -21.00 26.30 0.88
CA ALA A 122 -22.41 26.68 0.69
C ALA A 122 -23.15 25.52 -0.01
N SER A 123 -24.38 25.11 0.30
CA SER A 123 -25.41 25.58 1.24
C SER A 123 -26.40 24.42 1.51
N LEU A 124 -27.35 24.44 2.45
CA LEU A 124 -27.89 25.55 3.24
C LEU A 124 -28.21 25.10 4.70
N SER A 125 -29.44 25.30 5.21
CA SER A 125 -29.91 25.02 6.58
C SER A 125 -31.46 24.82 6.58
N PRO A 126 -32.19 24.54 7.70
CA PRO A 126 -31.86 24.84 9.11
C PRO A 126 -32.14 23.76 10.18
N THR A 127 -31.42 23.82 11.30
CA THR A 127 -31.94 24.17 12.66
C THR A 127 -30.85 23.92 13.72
N PRO A 128 -30.58 24.85 14.68
CA PRO A 128 -29.48 24.73 15.62
C PRO A 128 -29.88 24.11 16.98
N THR A 129 -29.18 23.05 17.40
CA THR A 129 -29.20 22.56 18.78
C THR A 129 -27.82 22.09 19.24
N GLU A 130 -27.30 22.80 20.23
CA GLU A 130 -26.39 22.40 21.31
C GLU A 130 -25.26 21.37 21.07
N MET A 131 -24.03 21.85 21.25
CA MET A 131 -22.77 21.11 21.16
C MET A 131 -22.55 20.20 22.38
N GLN A 132 -23.13 18.99 22.36
CA GLN A 132 -22.63 17.85 23.14
C GLN A 132 -21.89 16.89 22.21
N THR A 133 -20.62 16.62 22.51
CA THR A 133 -19.77 15.65 21.78
C THR A 133 -20.22 14.22 22.06
N HIS A 134 -21.37 13.83 21.50
CA HIS A 134 -21.88 12.48 21.55
C HIS A 134 -21.11 11.60 20.55
N ILE A 135 -20.01 11.01 21.01
CA ILE A 135 -19.22 10.03 20.25
C ILE A 135 -20.14 8.85 19.88
N PRO A 136 -20.33 8.54 18.59
CA PRO A 136 -21.30 7.54 18.16
C PRO A 136 -20.86 6.14 18.63
N SER A 137 -21.76 5.46 19.35
CA SER A 137 -21.59 4.08 19.80
C SER A 137 -22.16 3.10 18.78
N ILE A 138 -21.40 2.04 18.46
CA ILE A 138 -21.72 1.03 17.45
C ILE A 138 -21.17 -0.34 17.86
N THR A 139 -21.81 -1.43 17.46
CA THR A 139 -21.26 -2.78 17.67
C THR A 139 -20.34 -3.18 16.51
N ALA A 140 -19.29 -3.96 16.77
CA ALA A 140 -18.36 -4.47 15.75
C ALA A 140 -19.12 -5.17 14.60
N LYS A 141 -20.12 -6.00 14.95
CA LYS A 141 -21.04 -6.65 14.00
C LYS A 141 -21.76 -5.65 13.08
N LYS A 142 -22.24 -4.53 13.61
CA LYS A 142 -22.93 -3.49 12.82
C LYS A 142 -21.95 -2.70 11.96
N LEU A 143 -20.77 -2.36 12.50
CA LEU A 143 -19.71 -1.68 11.75
C LEU A 143 -19.29 -2.49 10.52
N ILE A 144 -18.99 -3.78 10.70
CA ILE A 144 -18.62 -4.70 9.61
C ILE A 144 -19.80 -4.96 8.65
N SER A 145 -21.03 -5.02 9.16
CA SER A 145 -22.22 -5.13 8.30
C SER A 145 -22.39 -3.90 7.41
N ASP A 146 -22.19 -2.68 7.94
CA ASP A 146 -22.27 -1.45 7.15
C ASP A 146 -21.18 -1.46 6.06
N TYR A 147 -19.92 -1.75 6.43
CA TYR A 147 -18.79 -1.92 5.49
C TYR A 147 -18.99 -3.03 4.45
N SER A 148 -19.71 -4.11 4.78
CA SER A 148 -20.00 -5.21 3.85
C SER A 148 -21.18 -4.90 2.93
N SER A 149 -22.06 -3.97 3.32
CA SER A 149 -23.20 -3.53 2.51
C SER A 149 -22.82 -2.43 1.51
N ASN A 150 -22.00 -1.45 1.94
CA ASN A 150 -21.53 -0.35 1.09
C ASN A 150 -20.31 0.31 1.76
N GLU A 151 -19.12 -0.04 1.29
CA GLU A 151 -17.83 0.47 1.78
C GLU A 151 -17.71 2.00 1.64
N ILE A 152 -18.12 2.57 0.49
CA ILE A 152 -18.05 4.02 0.23
C ILE A 152 -18.94 4.81 1.20
N ALA A 153 -20.14 4.28 1.50
CA ALA A 153 -21.03 4.89 2.48
C ALA A 153 -20.53 4.70 3.92
N ALA A 154 -19.90 3.57 4.23
CA ALA A 154 -19.29 3.29 5.52
C ALA A 154 -18.08 4.20 5.78
N ASP A 155 -17.18 4.38 4.81
CA ASP A 155 -16.05 5.31 4.91
C ASP A 155 -16.53 6.74 5.14
N LYS A 156 -17.45 7.25 4.32
CA LYS A 156 -18.06 8.58 4.52
C LYS A 156 -18.70 8.74 5.91
N LYS A 157 -19.19 7.65 6.51
CA LYS A 157 -19.83 7.64 7.83
C LYS A 157 -18.83 7.54 8.98
N TYR A 158 -17.79 6.71 8.87
CA TYR A 158 -16.94 6.30 9.98
C TYR A 158 -15.46 6.67 9.83
N LYS A 159 -14.91 6.62 8.61
CA LYS A 159 -13.47 6.82 8.39
C LYS A 159 -13.03 8.21 8.87
N ASP A 160 -11.83 8.24 9.44
CA ASP A 160 -11.17 9.41 10.03
C ASP A 160 -11.93 10.05 11.20
N LYS A 161 -12.88 9.32 11.81
CA LYS A 161 -13.68 9.77 12.96
C LYS A 161 -13.45 8.89 14.18
N ILE A 162 -13.56 9.53 15.34
CA ILE A 162 -13.59 8.85 16.63
C ILE A 162 -14.97 8.21 16.83
N ILE A 163 -15.00 6.90 17.00
CA ILE A 163 -16.20 6.10 17.22
C ILE A 163 -16.01 5.20 18.45
N ARG A 164 -17.10 4.83 19.11
CA ARG A 164 -17.08 3.85 20.21
C ARG A 164 -17.56 2.51 19.66
N VAL A 165 -16.71 1.48 19.72
CA VAL A 165 -16.99 0.15 19.17
C VAL A 165 -17.09 -0.86 20.30
N THR A 166 -18.24 -1.52 20.43
CA THR A 166 -18.44 -2.65 21.36
C THR A 166 -18.36 -3.97 20.62
N GLY A 167 -17.56 -4.91 21.11
CA GLY A 167 -17.39 -6.24 20.51
C GLY A 167 -16.88 -7.29 21.50
N GLU A 168 -17.09 -8.55 21.15
CA GLU A 168 -16.46 -9.70 21.82
C GLU A 168 -15.02 -9.86 21.32
N ILE A 169 -14.10 -10.24 22.20
CA ILE A 169 -12.70 -10.50 21.86
C ILE A 169 -12.54 -11.90 21.26
N ASP A 170 -12.03 -11.98 20.02
CA ASP A 170 -11.55 -13.23 19.41
C ASP A 170 -10.17 -13.60 19.96
N HIS A 171 -9.25 -12.62 20.04
CA HIS A 171 -7.92 -12.74 20.67
C HIS A 171 -7.28 -11.36 20.93
N VAL A 172 -6.31 -11.32 21.84
CA VAL A 172 -5.43 -10.17 22.11
C VAL A 172 -4.00 -10.58 21.75
N SER A 173 -3.26 -9.75 21.04
CA SER A 173 -1.87 -10.06 20.64
C SER A 173 -1.07 -8.79 20.31
N LYS A 174 0.20 -8.98 19.93
CA LYS A 174 1.03 -7.96 19.28
C LYS A 174 1.27 -8.31 17.82
N ASP A 175 1.47 -7.30 16.98
CA ASP A 175 1.84 -7.48 15.58
C ASP A 175 3.37 -7.70 15.41
N ILE A 176 3.85 -7.72 14.16
CA ILE A 176 5.28 -7.89 13.85
C ILE A 176 6.14 -6.67 14.24
N LEU A 177 5.53 -5.49 14.39
CA LEU A 177 6.16 -4.25 14.87
C LEU A 177 6.07 -4.07 16.39
N LYS A 178 5.46 -5.04 17.11
CA LYS A 178 5.15 -5.05 18.54
C LYS A 178 3.97 -4.17 18.97
N GLN A 179 3.24 -3.57 18.03
CA GLN A 179 2.04 -2.80 18.34
C GLN A 179 0.96 -3.73 18.93
N PRO A 180 0.42 -3.44 20.13
CA PRO A 180 -0.63 -4.24 20.74
C PRO A 180 -1.97 -4.02 20.04
N TYR A 181 -2.74 -5.10 19.85
CA TYR A 181 -4.06 -5.03 19.26
C TYR A 181 -5.03 -6.08 19.84
N ILE A 182 -6.32 -5.74 19.80
CA ILE A 182 -7.43 -6.66 20.05
C ILE A 182 -8.06 -7.01 18.71
N SER A 183 -8.20 -8.30 18.42
CA SER A 183 -9.10 -8.79 17.36
C SER A 183 -10.49 -8.94 17.96
N LEU A 184 -11.43 -8.13 17.50
CA LEU A 184 -12.85 -8.26 17.82
C LEU A 184 -13.53 -9.17 16.80
N SER A 185 -14.54 -9.90 17.26
CA SER A 185 -15.32 -10.81 16.44
C SER A 185 -15.87 -10.16 15.17
N TYR A 186 -16.07 -11.00 14.15
CA TYR A 186 -16.50 -10.64 12.79
C TYR A 186 -15.43 -9.93 11.92
N GLY A 187 -14.22 -9.68 12.43
CA GLY A 187 -13.09 -9.17 11.63
C GLY A 187 -12.85 -7.65 11.77
N CYS A 188 -12.84 -7.16 13.00
CA CYS A 188 -12.49 -5.78 13.33
C CYS A 188 -11.24 -5.79 14.21
N MET A 189 -10.21 -5.02 13.86
CA MET A 189 -8.94 -4.98 14.58
C MET A 189 -8.75 -3.61 15.24
N ALA A 190 -8.61 -3.61 16.56
CA ALA A 190 -8.40 -2.42 17.37
C ALA A 190 -6.94 -2.33 17.81
N TYR A 191 -6.18 -1.40 17.22
CA TYR A 191 -4.78 -1.13 17.54
C TYR A 191 -4.65 -0.07 18.63
N PHE A 192 -3.80 -0.35 19.60
CA PHE A 192 -3.52 0.50 20.76
C PHE A 192 -2.08 0.98 20.70
N ASP A 193 -1.80 2.13 21.30
CA ASP A 193 -0.43 2.57 21.52
C ASP A 193 0.22 1.79 22.67
N GLU A 194 1.55 1.70 22.67
CA GLU A 194 2.30 0.93 23.68
C GLU A 194 2.01 1.40 25.13
N GLU A 195 1.66 2.68 25.32
CA GLU A 195 1.27 3.23 26.63
C GLU A 195 0.01 2.59 27.23
N TYR A 196 -0.91 2.06 26.40
CA TYR A 196 -2.14 1.39 26.84
C TYR A 196 -1.98 -0.12 27.04
N GLU A 197 -0.81 -0.72 26.78
CA GLU A 197 -0.59 -2.16 26.91
C GLU A 197 -1.00 -2.71 28.28
N ASN A 198 -0.74 -1.95 29.36
CA ASN A 198 -1.08 -2.34 30.73
C ASN A 198 -2.61 -2.55 30.94
N GLN A 199 -3.45 -1.88 30.15
CA GLN A 199 -4.91 -2.03 30.22
C GLN A 199 -5.40 -3.31 29.54
N LEU A 200 -4.57 -3.92 28.69
CA LEU A 200 -4.90 -5.12 27.91
C LEU A 200 -4.56 -6.42 28.65
N ILE A 201 -3.72 -6.37 29.68
CA ILE A 201 -3.21 -7.55 30.41
C ILE A 201 -4.34 -8.41 31.01
N GLY A 202 -5.43 -7.78 31.45
CA GLY A 202 -6.59 -8.47 32.04
C GLY A 202 -7.61 -9.00 31.03
N LEU A 203 -7.46 -8.72 29.73
CA LEU A 203 -8.45 -9.03 28.71
C LEU A 203 -8.24 -10.43 28.13
N SER A 204 -9.32 -11.20 28.08
CA SER A 204 -9.35 -12.58 27.58
C SER A 204 -10.29 -12.74 26.39
N LYS A 205 -10.09 -13.83 25.64
CA LYS A 205 -11.03 -14.26 24.61
C LYS A 205 -12.42 -14.48 25.21
N GLY A 206 -13.46 -13.95 24.57
CA GLY A 206 -14.85 -14.02 25.04
C GLY A 206 -15.29 -12.84 25.94
N ASP A 207 -14.36 -11.99 26.37
CA ASP A 207 -14.72 -10.73 27.05
C ASP A 207 -15.42 -9.79 26.07
N ILE A 208 -16.43 -9.05 26.56
CA ILE A 208 -17.07 -7.97 25.80
C ILE A 208 -16.40 -6.65 26.18
N VAL A 209 -15.75 -6.01 25.22
CA VAL A 209 -15.08 -4.72 25.41
C VAL A 209 -15.76 -3.60 24.62
N THR A 210 -15.71 -2.39 25.18
CA THR A 210 -16.01 -1.16 24.46
C THR A 210 -14.74 -0.33 24.36
N VAL A 211 -14.31 -0.08 23.14
CA VAL A 211 -13.13 0.72 22.80
C VAL A 211 -13.55 2.02 22.13
N GLN A 212 -12.82 3.10 22.35
CA GLN A 212 -12.99 4.35 21.61
C GLN A 212 -11.76 4.52 20.72
N CYS A 213 -11.96 4.60 19.40
CA CYS A 213 -10.87 4.58 18.42
C CYS A 213 -11.17 5.50 17.24
N ARG A 214 -10.13 5.90 16.51
CA ARG A 214 -10.24 6.41 15.13
C ARG A 214 -10.50 5.24 14.18
N CYS A 215 -11.51 5.32 13.33
CA CYS A 215 -11.72 4.32 12.27
C CYS A 215 -10.86 4.67 11.05
N ASP A 216 -9.97 3.77 10.65
CA ASP A 216 -8.98 3.96 9.56
C ASP A 216 -9.54 3.51 8.19
N GLY A 217 -10.67 2.79 8.20
CA GLY A 217 -11.31 2.22 7.02
C GLY A 217 -11.33 0.69 7.05
N LYS A 218 -11.47 0.09 5.88
CA LYS A 218 -11.41 -1.36 5.67
C LYS A 218 -10.46 -1.69 4.51
N ILE A 219 -9.66 -2.74 4.67
CA ILE A 219 -8.83 -3.30 3.59
C ILE A 219 -9.15 -4.79 3.43
N ILE A 220 -8.89 -5.57 4.48
CA ILE A 220 -9.33 -6.97 4.64
C ILE A 220 -10.25 -7.03 5.86
N PHE A 221 -9.73 -6.52 6.98
CA PHE A 221 -10.46 -6.26 8.22
C PHE A 221 -10.83 -4.77 8.30
N VAL A 222 -11.80 -4.44 9.16
CA VAL A 222 -12.00 -3.04 9.57
C VAL A 222 -10.88 -2.69 10.56
N ILE A 223 -10.15 -1.62 10.28
CA ILE A 223 -8.99 -1.19 11.09
C ILE A 223 -9.41 0.00 11.94
N LEU A 224 -9.14 -0.10 13.24
CA LEU A 224 -9.29 0.97 14.22
C LEU A 224 -7.92 1.29 14.82
N LYS A 225 -7.56 2.57 14.89
CA LYS A 225 -6.31 3.09 15.45
C LYS A 225 -6.58 4.04 16.62
N ASP A 226 -5.54 4.42 17.34
CA ASP A 226 -5.59 5.32 18.50
C ASP A 226 -6.63 4.85 19.55
N CYS A 227 -6.72 3.54 19.75
CA CYS A 227 -7.74 2.96 20.62
C CYS A 227 -7.44 3.20 22.10
N ILE A 228 -8.46 3.61 22.84
CA ILE A 228 -8.49 3.60 24.31
C ILE A 228 -9.59 2.66 24.81
N LEU A 229 -9.32 1.94 25.90
CA LEU A 229 -10.30 1.06 26.53
C LEU A 229 -11.27 1.91 27.37
N VAL A 230 -12.58 1.80 27.09
CA VAL A 230 -13.62 2.53 27.84
C VAL A 230 -14.24 1.63 28.91
N SER A 231 -14.50 0.37 28.58
CA SER A 231 -14.98 -0.63 29.53
C SER A 231 -14.74 -2.06 29.04
N SER A 232 -14.64 -3.00 29.96
CA SER A 232 -14.55 -4.44 29.72
C SER A 232 -15.47 -5.20 30.67
N THR A 233 -16.22 -6.15 30.13
CA THR A 233 -17.06 -7.09 30.87
C THR A 233 -16.58 -8.49 30.56
N SER A 234 -16.07 -9.21 31.57
CA SER A 234 -15.76 -10.63 31.43
C SER A 234 -17.03 -11.47 31.46
N THR A 235 -17.08 -12.48 30.58
CA THR A 235 -18.25 -13.35 30.34
C THR A 235 -18.12 -14.68 31.10
#